data_AF-X1BX35-F1
#
_entry.id   AF-X1BX35-F1
#
_cell.length_a   1.000
_cell.length_b   1.000
_cell.length_c   1.000
_cell.angle_alpha   90.00
_cell.angle_beta   90.00
_cell.angle_gamma   90.00
#
_symmetry.space_group_name_H-M   'P 1'
#
loop_
_entity.id
_entity.type
_entity.pdbx_description
1 polymer ?
#
loop_
_entity_poly.entity_id
_entity_poly.type
_entity_poly.pdbx_seq_one_letter_code
_entity_poly.pdbx_strand_id
1 'polypeptide(L)'
;MDIGKKIRFERIFDRKTKRTIIIPMDHGMSEGTIKGLEDMAAMVDSVAIGGANAVIEHTGMVGAGHRQYGIDIGLIIHLSGGTSLSPDPNRKVLVCSVERAIKMGADGVSIHINIGANDEPEMLQDAHKAIESAREWGMPLLAMMYSRGKKITDEHNPEVVNIAVRVGAELGADIVKTNYTGDIDSF
;
A
#
# COMPACT_ATOMS: atom_id res chain seq x y z
N MET A 1 14.39 -8.70 11.83
CA MET A 1 13.11 -9.19 11.26
C MET A 1 12.75 -10.49 11.97
N ASP A 2 11.61 -10.50 12.67
CA ASP A 2 11.08 -11.67 13.36
C ASP A 2 10.62 -12.76 12.36
N ILE A 3 10.34 -13.97 12.86
CA ILE A 3 9.97 -15.10 12.02
C ILE A 3 8.61 -14.93 11.34
N GLY A 4 7.63 -14.29 12.00
CA GLY A 4 6.31 -14.06 11.44
C GLY A 4 6.36 -13.14 10.23
N LYS A 5 7.11 -12.04 10.36
CA LYS A 5 7.34 -11.09 9.26
C LYS A 5 8.08 -11.76 8.09
N LYS A 6 9.09 -12.59 8.34
CA LYS A 6 9.79 -13.36 7.28
C LYS A 6 8.85 -14.28 6.50
N ILE A 7 8.00 -15.04 7.19
CA ILE A 7 7.03 -15.96 6.54
C ILE A 7 6.07 -15.19 5.64
N ARG A 8 5.55 -14.05 6.13
CA ARG A 8 4.64 -13.19 5.36
C ARG A 8 5.32 -12.56 4.14
N PHE A 9 6.57 -12.15 4.26
CA PHE A 9 7.36 -11.66 3.13
C PHE A 9 7.46 -12.68 1.99
N GLU A 10 7.53 -13.98 2.30
CA GLU A 10 7.55 -15.04 1.28
C GLU A 10 6.22 -15.23 0.55
N ARG A 11 5.14 -14.59 1.00
CA ARG A 11 3.85 -14.52 0.28
C ARG A 11 3.78 -13.31 -0.64
N ILE A 12 4.51 -12.25 -0.34
CA ILE A 12 4.53 -11.00 -1.11
C ILE A 12 5.67 -10.98 -2.14
N PHE A 13 6.81 -11.61 -1.86
CA PHE A 13 7.98 -11.64 -2.75
C PHE A 13 8.28 -13.06 -3.21
N ASP A 14 8.70 -13.18 -4.47
CA ASP A 14 9.20 -14.44 -4.98
C ASP A 14 10.49 -14.85 -4.24
N ARG A 15 10.49 -16.08 -3.72
CA ARG A 15 11.56 -16.57 -2.83
C ARG A 15 12.92 -16.66 -3.51
N LYS A 16 12.94 -16.89 -4.83
CA LYS A 16 14.17 -17.14 -5.60
C LYS A 16 14.76 -15.83 -6.11
N THR A 17 13.94 -15.03 -6.77
CA THR A 17 14.34 -13.79 -7.44
C THR A 17 14.40 -12.60 -6.49
N LYS A 18 13.71 -12.68 -5.34
CA LYS A 18 13.52 -11.57 -4.39
C LYS A 18 12.82 -10.36 -5.01
N ARG A 19 12.11 -10.57 -6.13
CA ARG A 19 11.31 -9.55 -6.82
C ARG A 19 9.83 -9.77 -6.52
N THR A 20 9.04 -8.74 -6.74
CA THR A 20 7.60 -8.78 -6.55
C THR A 20 6.90 -7.96 -7.63
N ILE A 21 5.72 -8.43 -8.04
CA ILE A 21 4.73 -7.67 -8.78
C ILE A 21 3.49 -7.57 -7.88
N ILE A 22 3.16 -6.35 -7.47
CA ILE A 22 2.01 -6.08 -6.60
C ILE A 22 1.02 -5.23 -7.40
N ILE A 23 -0.25 -5.67 -7.48
CA ILE A 23 -1.29 -4.93 -8.18
C ILE A 23 -2.17 -4.16 -7.19
N PRO A 24 -2.13 -2.82 -7.20
CA PRO A 24 -3.03 -2.01 -6.38
C PRO A 24 -4.46 -2.07 -6.92
N MET A 25 -5.42 -2.41 -6.07
CA MET A 25 -6.85 -2.53 -6.37
C MET A 25 -7.70 -1.77 -5.34
N ASP A 26 -7.09 -0.88 -4.59
CA ASP A 26 -7.65 -0.09 -3.48
C ASP A 26 -8.38 1.19 -3.93
N HIS A 27 -8.24 1.55 -5.21
CA HIS A 27 -8.64 2.86 -5.73
C HIS A 27 -10.15 3.12 -5.66
N GLY A 28 -10.96 2.06 -5.55
CA GLY A 28 -12.41 2.16 -5.46
C GLY A 28 -12.90 2.99 -4.27
N MET A 29 -12.14 3.06 -3.16
CA MET A 29 -12.48 3.94 -2.05
C MET A 29 -12.37 5.43 -2.43
N SER A 30 -11.38 5.79 -3.24
CA SER A 30 -11.12 7.19 -3.61
C SER A 30 -12.00 7.66 -4.76
N GLU A 31 -12.16 6.82 -5.80
CA GLU A 31 -12.73 7.22 -7.09
C GLU A 31 -14.08 6.55 -7.40
N GLY A 32 -14.58 5.68 -6.52
CA GLY A 32 -15.78 4.88 -6.79
C GLY A 32 -15.50 3.72 -7.75
N THR A 33 -16.51 3.26 -8.47
CA THR A 33 -16.37 2.10 -9.37
C THR A 33 -15.47 2.45 -10.56
N ILE A 34 -14.31 1.81 -10.63
CA ILE A 34 -13.33 1.97 -11.72
C ILE A 34 -13.49 0.80 -12.69
N LYS A 35 -13.35 1.09 -13.98
CA LYS A 35 -13.31 0.06 -15.03
C LYS A 35 -12.22 -0.97 -14.74
N GLY A 36 -12.61 -2.24 -14.68
CA GLY A 36 -11.76 -3.38 -14.31
C GLY A 36 -11.86 -3.80 -12.84
N LEU A 37 -12.45 -2.97 -11.97
CA LEU A 37 -12.63 -3.27 -10.53
C LEU A 37 -14.12 -3.43 -10.15
N GLU A 38 -15.01 -3.59 -11.14
CA GLU A 38 -16.43 -3.82 -10.90
C GLU A 38 -16.69 -5.22 -10.29
N ASP A 39 -15.91 -6.21 -10.72
CA ASP A 39 -15.91 -7.58 -10.22
C ASP A 39 -14.53 -7.91 -9.63
N MET A 40 -14.42 -7.74 -8.30
CA MET A 40 -13.17 -7.95 -7.58
C MET A 40 -12.68 -9.40 -7.67
N ALA A 41 -13.57 -10.39 -7.58
CA ALA A 41 -13.17 -11.81 -7.63
C ALA A 41 -12.57 -12.16 -8.99
N ALA A 42 -13.22 -11.75 -10.07
CA ALA A 42 -12.74 -11.99 -11.43
C ALA A 42 -11.41 -11.26 -11.70
N MET A 43 -11.25 -10.04 -11.18
CA MET A 43 -10.02 -9.28 -11.36
C MET A 43 -8.86 -9.86 -10.55
N VAL A 44 -9.08 -10.26 -9.29
CA VAL A 44 -8.06 -10.94 -8.47
C VAL A 44 -7.60 -12.22 -9.13
N ASP A 45 -8.51 -13.02 -9.70
CA ASP A 45 -8.16 -14.24 -10.42
C ASP A 45 -7.31 -13.94 -11.67
N SER A 46 -7.71 -12.94 -12.46
CA SER A 46 -6.97 -12.52 -13.65
C SER A 46 -5.54 -12.05 -13.30
N VAL A 47 -5.39 -11.29 -12.21
CA VAL A 47 -4.10 -10.84 -11.69
C VAL A 47 -3.23 -12.01 -11.22
N ALA A 48 -3.82 -12.97 -10.50
CA ALA A 48 -3.12 -14.16 -10.04
C ALA A 48 -2.62 -15.03 -11.22
N ILE A 49 -3.46 -15.25 -12.24
CA ILE A 49 -3.10 -15.96 -13.48
C ILE A 49 -2.00 -15.21 -14.24
N GLY A 50 -2.04 -13.86 -14.22
CA GLY A 50 -1.01 -13.01 -14.79
C GLY A 50 0.35 -13.08 -14.08
N GLY A 51 0.45 -13.76 -12.94
CA GLY A 51 1.70 -14.00 -12.22
C GLY A 51 2.05 -12.91 -11.20
N ALA A 52 1.09 -12.08 -10.79
CA ALA A 52 1.32 -11.16 -9.68
C ALA A 52 1.51 -11.92 -8.36
N ASN A 53 2.31 -11.34 -7.47
CA ASN A 53 2.61 -11.94 -6.16
C ASN A 53 1.61 -11.50 -5.10
N ALA A 54 1.09 -10.27 -5.18
CA ALA A 54 0.14 -9.76 -4.22
C ALA A 54 -0.82 -8.73 -4.82
N VAL A 55 -1.94 -8.52 -4.14
CA VAL A 55 -2.88 -7.41 -4.38
C VAL A 55 -2.96 -6.48 -3.17
N ILE A 56 -3.28 -5.21 -3.40
CA ILE A 56 -3.59 -4.24 -2.34
C ILE A 56 -5.07 -3.88 -2.41
N GLU A 57 -5.79 -4.06 -1.30
CA GLU A 57 -7.22 -3.77 -1.23
C GLU A 57 -7.61 -3.14 0.12
N HIS A 58 -8.76 -2.46 0.16
CA HIS A 58 -9.37 -2.08 1.43
C HIS A 58 -10.07 -3.26 2.09
N THR A 59 -10.11 -3.25 3.43
CA THR A 59 -10.67 -4.35 4.23
C THR A 59 -12.10 -4.76 3.83
N GLY A 60 -12.91 -3.83 3.33
CA GLY A 60 -14.28 -4.11 2.88
C GLY A 60 -14.36 -4.91 1.58
N MET A 61 -13.33 -4.86 0.73
CA MET A 61 -13.32 -5.54 -0.58
C MET A 61 -12.72 -6.94 -0.52
N VAL A 62 -11.98 -7.28 0.54
CA VAL A 62 -11.34 -8.60 0.69
C VAL A 62 -12.34 -9.76 0.51
N GLY A 63 -13.54 -9.63 1.07
CA GLY A 63 -14.58 -10.66 0.93
C GLY A 63 -15.11 -10.78 -0.50
N ALA A 64 -15.23 -9.65 -1.22
CA ALA A 64 -15.65 -9.63 -2.62
C ALA A 64 -14.56 -10.13 -3.57
N GLY A 65 -13.29 -9.96 -3.23
CA GLY A 65 -12.14 -10.52 -3.97
C GLY A 65 -11.84 -11.99 -3.63
N HIS A 66 -12.48 -12.56 -2.60
CA HIS A 66 -12.22 -13.94 -2.19
C HIS A 66 -12.84 -14.96 -3.15
N ARG A 67 -12.04 -15.33 -4.15
CA ARG A 67 -12.42 -16.24 -5.25
C ARG A 67 -12.67 -17.70 -4.85
N GLN A 68 -12.08 -18.23 -3.78
CA GLN A 68 -12.21 -19.64 -3.32
C GLN A 68 -11.70 -20.74 -4.28
N TYR A 69 -11.09 -20.39 -5.41
CA TYR A 69 -10.46 -21.32 -6.37
C TYR A 69 -9.12 -20.77 -6.86
N GLY A 70 -8.39 -21.47 -7.75
CA GLY A 70 -7.20 -20.99 -8.47
C GLY A 70 -5.95 -20.70 -7.62
N ILE A 71 -5.01 -19.90 -8.16
CA ILE A 71 -3.65 -19.70 -7.60
C ILE A 71 -3.65 -18.70 -6.44
N ASP A 72 -3.23 -19.13 -5.26
CA ASP A 72 -3.05 -18.24 -4.10
C ASP A 72 -2.23 -16.99 -4.43
N ILE A 73 -2.67 -15.85 -3.93
CA ILE A 73 -2.04 -14.54 -4.12
C ILE A 73 -1.93 -13.85 -2.76
N GLY A 74 -0.81 -13.15 -2.52
CA GLY A 74 -0.59 -12.41 -1.29
C GLY A 74 -1.61 -11.29 -1.11
N LEU A 75 -2.04 -11.06 0.14
CA LEU A 75 -3.01 -10.03 0.47
C LEU A 75 -2.37 -8.90 1.28
N ILE A 76 -2.38 -7.69 0.73
CA ILE A 76 -2.00 -6.47 1.46
C ILE A 76 -3.24 -5.63 1.72
N ILE A 77 -3.55 -5.34 2.99
CA ILE A 77 -4.70 -4.50 3.33
C ILE A 77 -4.29 -3.04 3.50
N HIS A 78 -4.96 -2.14 2.77
CA HIS A 78 -4.74 -0.70 2.86
C HIS A 78 -5.43 -0.09 4.08
N LEU A 79 -4.65 0.57 4.93
CA LEU A 79 -5.05 1.05 6.25
C LEU A 79 -5.59 2.47 6.26
N SER A 80 -5.10 3.34 5.38
CA SER A 80 -5.57 4.72 5.28
C SER A 80 -6.40 4.94 4.02
N GLY A 81 -7.23 5.97 4.00
CA GLY A 81 -8.12 6.25 2.89
C GLY A 81 -8.59 7.69 2.86
N GLY A 82 -9.27 8.05 1.77
CA GLY A 82 -9.87 9.36 1.55
C GLY A 82 -10.52 9.40 0.16
N THR A 83 -11.54 10.23 -0.03
CA THR A 83 -12.30 10.30 -1.28
C THR A 83 -11.89 11.51 -2.12
N SER A 84 -12.07 11.43 -3.44
CA SER A 84 -11.86 12.58 -4.34
C SER A 84 -12.89 13.70 -4.12
N LEU A 85 -14.02 13.39 -3.47
CA LEU A 85 -15.03 14.36 -3.06
C LEU A 85 -14.68 15.14 -1.78
N SER A 86 -13.61 14.76 -1.08
CA SER A 86 -13.14 15.48 0.11
C SER A 86 -12.77 16.93 -0.26
N PRO A 87 -13.07 17.93 0.61
CA PRO A 87 -12.56 19.29 0.43
C PRO A 87 -11.03 19.36 0.34
N ASP A 88 -10.34 18.40 0.97
CA ASP A 88 -8.91 18.13 0.75
C ASP A 88 -8.72 16.64 0.37
N PRO A 89 -8.56 16.31 -0.93
CA PRO A 89 -8.34 14.95 -1.39
C PRO A 89 -6.96 14.36 -1.03
N ASN A 90 -5.98 15.21 -0.67
CA ASN A 90 -4.65 14.77 -0.26
C ASN A 90 -4.63 14.30 1.18
N ARG A 91 -5.59 14.74 2.00
CA ARG A 91 -5.74 14.23 3.35
C ARG A 91 -6.15 12.75 3.33
N LYS A 92 -5.37 11.92 4.01
CA LYS A 92 -5.69 10.51 4.27
C LYS A 92 -5.87 10.29 5.77
N VAL A 93 -6.78 9.39 6.12
CA VAL A 93 -7.08 9.03 7.51
C VAL A 93 -7.07 7.52 7.67
N LEU A 94 -6.72 7.02 8.84
CA LEU A 94 -6.86 5.59 9.15
C LEU A 94 -8.33 5.16 9.07
N VAL A 95 -8.58 4.11 8.28
CA VAL A 95 -9.90 3.46 8.09
C VAL A 95 -9.86 1.98 8.47
N CYS A 96 -8.68 1.42 8.73
CA CYS A 96 -8.48 0.07 9.21
C CYS A 96 -7.26 0.02 10.16
N SER A 97 -7.31 -0.87 11.16
CA SER A 97 -6.17 -1.15 12.04
C SER A 97 -5.36 -2.36 11.55
N VAL A 98 -4.12 -2.48 12.01
CA VAL A 98 -3.26 -3.65 11.73
C VAL A 98 -3.90 -4.93 12.28
N GLU A 99 -4.46 -4.88 13.48
CA GLU A 99 -5.12 -6.02 14.14
C GLU A 99 -6.35 -6.48 13.35
N ARG A 100 -7.11 -5.53 12.80
CA ARG A 100 -8.24 -5.86 11.92
C ARG A 100 -7.75 -6.54 10.65
N ALA A 101 -6.65 -6.05 10.05
CA ALA A 101 -6.05 -6.66 8.87
C ALA A 101 -5.56 -8.09 9.15
N ILE A 102 -4.94 -8.33 10.31
CA ILE A 102 -4.54 -9.68 10.75
C ILE A 102 -5.75 -10.62 10.83
N LYS A 103 -6.85 -10.17 11.44
CA LYS A 103 -8.09 -10.96 11.52
C LYS A 103 -8.68 -11.28 10.15
N MET A 104 -8.35 -10.51 9.12
CA MET A 104 -8.77 -10.74 7.73
C MET A 104 -7.79 -11.62 6.94
N GLY A 105 -6.71 -12.10 7.57
CA GLY A 105 -5.72 -12.96 6.91
C GLY A 105 -4.71 -12.21 6.05
N ALA A 106 -4.47 -10.93 6.33
CA ALA A 106 -3.47 -10.16 5.58
C ALA A 106 -2.05 -10.74 5.71
N ASP A 107 -1.32 -10.75 4.60
CA ASP A 107 0.12 -11.01 4.53
C ASP A 107 0.93 -9.72 4.70
N GLY A 108 0.32 -8.56 4.45
CA GLY A 108 0.93 -7.26 4.66
C GLY A 108 -0.12 -6.19 4.91
N VAL A 109 0.33 -5.03 5.36
CA VAL A 109 -0.50 -3.82 5.42
C VAL A 109 0.13 -2.72 4.62
N SER A 110 -0.67 -1.75 4.17
CA SER A 110 -0.13 -0.54 3.54
C SER A 110 -0.74 0.72 4.10
N ILE A 111 0.01 1.81 4.06
CA ILE A 111 -0.45 3.13 4.49
C ILE A 111 0.04 4.19 3.50
N HIS A 112 -0.81 5.17 3.20
CA HIS A 112 -0.54 6.25 2.25
C HIS A 112 -0.23 7.54 3.01
N ILE A 113 0.93 8.12 2.72
CA ILE A 113 1.39 9.43 3.20
C ILE A 113 1.63 10.34 1.98
N ASN A 114 1.04 11.53 1.99
CA ASN A 114 1.31 12.58 1.02
C ASN A 114 2.27 13.62 1.62
N ILE A 115 3.54 13.59 1.20
CA ILE A 115 4.60 14.51 1.62
C ILE A 115 4.43 15.85 0.89
N GLY A 116 4.40 16.94 1.64
CA GLY A 116 4.12 18.30 1.20
C GLY A 116 2.66 18.71 1.37
N ALA A 117 1.77 17.81 1.77
CA ALA A 117 0.35 18.10 1.97
C ALA A 117 0.15 18.90 3.25
N ASN A 118 -0.98 19.61 3.38
CA ASN A 118 -1.25 20.39 4.60
C ASN A 118 -1.34 19.48 5.83
N ASP A 119 -1.92 18.28 5.66
CA ASP A 119 -2.11 17.27 6.72
C ASP A 119 -0.95 16.24 6.78
N GLU A 120 0.22 16.53 6.20
CA GLU A 120 1.40 15.65 6.32
C GLU A 120 1.72 15.30 7.78
N PRO A 121 1.74 16.23 8.75
CA PRO A 121 2.07 15.90 10.14
C PRO A 121 1.15 14.83 10.74
N GLU A 122 -0.16 14.89 10.47
CA GLU A 122 -1.15 13.93 10.93
C GLU A 122 -0.94 12.56 10.26
N MET A 123 -0.69 12.53 8.95
CA MET A 123 -0.39 11.29 8.23
C MET A 123 0.90 10.63 8.72
N LEU A 124 1.92 11.41 9.10
CA LEU A 124 3.15 10.90 9.72
C LEU A 124 2.89 10.30 11.10
N GLN A 125 2.03 10.92 11.92
CA GLN A 125 1.64 10.35 13.22
C GLN A 125 0.89 9.03 13.06
N ASP A 126 -0.02 8.95 12.08
CA ASP A 126 -0.75 7.72 11.79
C ASP A 126 0.16 6.63 11.22
N ALA A 127 1.13 7.00 10.39
CA ALA A 127 2.19 6.10 9.92
C ALA A 127 3.01 5.54 11.08
N HIS A 128 3.43 6.37 12.02
CA HIS A 128 4.15 5.91 13.21
C HIS A 128 3.34 4.87 14.01
N LYS A 129 2.06 5.16 14.31
CA LYS A 129 1.18 4.21 15.03
C LYS A 129 1.04 2.88 14.29
N ALA A 130 0.84 2.94 12.97
CA ALA A 130 0.69 1.75 12.14
C ALA A 130 1.99 0.93 12.09
N ILE A 131 3.15 1.58 12.00
CA ILE A 131 4.46 0.93 11.99
C ILE A 131 4.73 0.23 13.33
N GLU A 132 4.46 0.88 14.45
CA GLU A 132 4.67 0.28 15.77
C GLU A 132 3.76 -0.94 15.99
N SER A 133 2.47 -0.85 15.62
CA SER A 133 1.57 -2.00 15.68
C SER A 133 2.00 -3.11 14.71
N ALA A 134 2.41 -2.76 13.49
CA ALA A 134 2.90 -3.75 12.53
C ALA A 134 4.16 -4.48 13.02
N ARG A 135 5.06 -3.79 13.73
CA ARG A 135 6.23 -4.39 14.38
C ARG A 135 5.82 -5.35 15.49
N GLU A 136 4.93 -4.92 16.38
CA GLU A 136 4.43 -5.74 17.49
C GLU A 136 3.84 -7.08 16.99
N TRP A 137 3.08 -7.03 15.89
CA TRP A 137 2.40 -8.21 15.36
C TRP A 137 3.16 -8.98 14.27
N GLY A 138 4.41 -8.61 13.98
CA GLY A 138 5.21 -9.25 12.93
C GLY A 138 4.59 -9.11 11.53
N MET A 139 3.93 -7.99 11.27
CA MET A 139 3.25 -7.66 10.01
C MET A 139 4.17 -6.82 9.10
N PRO A 140 4.43 -7.23 7.85
CA PRO A 140 5.07 -6.37 6.85
C PRO A 140 4.23 -5.11 6.58
N LEU A 141 4.87 -3.94 6.57
CA LEU A 141 4.23 -2.68 6.23
C LEU A 141 4.85 -2.06 4.97
N LEU A 142 3.99 -1.76 4.01
CA LEU A 142 4.27 -1.01 2.78
C LEU A 142 3.83 0.45 2.95
N ALA A 143 4.77 1.38 2.98
CA ALA A 143 4.48 2.80 2.99
C ALA A 143 4.38 3.32 1.54
N MET A 144 3.22 3.84 1.16
CA MET A 144 3.03 4.57 -0.09
C MET A 144 3.39 6.04 0.15
N MET A 145 4.56 6.43 -0.33
CA MET A 145 5.17 7.73 -0.12
C MET A 145 5.10 8.52 -1.42
N TYR A 146 4.25 9.54 -1.48
CA TYR A 146 4.11 10.39 -2.65
C TYR A 146 4.26 11.86 -2.28
N SER A 147 4.95 12.60 -3.14
CA SER A 147 5.10 14.05 -3.01
C SER A 147 3.86 14.74 -3.57
N ARG A 148 3.00 15.27 -2.69
CA ARG A 148 1.81 16.04 -3.07
C ARG A 148 1.68 17.25 -2.18
N GLY A 149 1.50 18.42 -2.77
CA GLY A 149 1.35 19.64 -1.98
C GLY A 149 1.50 20.90 -2.81
N LYS A 150 1.16 22.05 -2.24
CA LYS A 150 1.19 23.34 -2.95
C LYS A 150 2.58 23.74 -3.45
N LYS A 151 3.64 23.19 -2.84
CA LYS A 151 5.04 23.44 -3.22
C LYS A 151 5.61 22.42 -4.21
N ILE A 152 4.86 21.36 -4.50
CA ILE A 152 5.28 20.31 -5.42
C ILE A 152 4.71 20.65 -6.81
N THR A 153 5.59 21.06 -7.72
CA THR A 153 5.22 21.37 -9.11
C THR A 153 5.29 20.14 -10.01
N ASP A 154 6.11 19.17 -9.64
CA ASP A 154 6.29 17.90 -10.34
C ASP A 154 6.53 16.78 -9.31
N GLU A 155 5.59 15.83 -9.22
CA GLU A 155 5.68 14.69 -8.29
C GLU A 155 6.67 13.61 -8.74
N HIS A 156 7.16 13.68 -9.98
CA HIS A 156 8.16 12.77 -10.53
C HIS A 156 9.60 13.33 -10.45
N ASN A 157 9.79 14.56 -9.96
CA ASN A 157 11.12 15.14 -9.80
C ASN A 157 11.96 14.29 -8.79
N PRO A 158 13.16 13.82 -9.17
CA PRO A 158 14.01 13.00 -8.31
C PRO A 158 14.28 13.59 -6.92
N GLU A 159 14.41 14.90 -6.78
CA GLU A 159 14.69 15.54 -5.49
C GLU A 159 13.51 15.39 -4.52
N VAL A 160 12.28 15.57 -5.00
CA VAL A 160 11.08 15.44 -4.14
C VAL A 160 10.76 13.98 -3.85
N VAL A 161 10.97 13.08 -4.81
CA VAL A 161 10.82 11.64 -4.63
C VAL A 161 11.85 11.14 -3.61
N ASN A 162 13.10 11.60 -3.67
CA ASN A 162 14.14 11.23 -2.72
C ASN A 162 13.76 11.57 -1.27
N ILE A 163 13.21 12.77 -1.04
CA ILE A 163 12.71 13.16 0.29
C ILE A 163 11.61 12.20 0.75
N ALA A 164 10.61 11.93 -0.10
CA ALA A 164 9.50 11.06 0.25
C ALA A 164 9.95 9.62 0.58
N VAL A 165 10.87 9.07 -0.21
CA VAL A 165 11.47 7.75 0.03
C VAL A 165 12.26 7.74 1.33
N ARG A 166 13.09 8.77 1.57
CA ARG A 166 13.90 8.86 2.78
C ARG A 166 13.04 8.93 4.04
N VAL A 167 11.94 9.69 4.02
CA VAL A 167 10.98 9.72 5.12
C VAL A 167 10.40 8.32 5.39
N GLY A 168 9.98 7.59 4.35
CA GLY A 168 9.47 6.22 4.51
C GLY A 168 10.48 5.27 5.15
N ALA A 169 11.75 5.37 4.74
CA ALA A 169 12.84 4.57 5.30
C ALA A 169 13.13 4.92 6.78
N GLU A 170 13.15 6.21 7.14
CA GLU A 170 13.44 6.68 8.50
C GLU A 170 12.29 6.43 9.48
N LEU A 171 11.04 6.43 9.01
CA LEU A 171 9.90 5.93 9.79
C LEU A 171 10.02 4.43 10.05
N GLY A 172 10.79 3.72 9.21
CA GLY A 172 11.08 2.30 9.31
C GLY A 172 9.96 1.43 8.77
N ALA A 173 9.41 1.82 7.62
CA ALA A 173 8.62 0.95 6.76
C ALA A 173 9.47 -0.22 6.24
N ASP A 174 8.83 -1.37 5.97
CA ASP A 174 9.54 -2.52 5.42
C ASP A 174 9.63 -2.46 3.88
N ILE A 175 8.67 -1.81 3.23
CA ILE A 175 8.61 -1.59 1.77
C ILE A 175 8.20 -0.13 1.53
N VAL A 176 8.85 0.55 0.58
CA VAL A 176 8.45 1.88 0.13
C VAL A 176 7.93 1.79 -1.32
N LYS A 177 6.73 2.32 -1.55
CA LYS A 177 6.13 2.50 -2.88
C LYS A 177 6.07 4.00 -3.18
N THR A 178 6.61 4.43 -4.32
CA THR A 178 6.70 5.85 -4.69
C THR A 178 6.57 6.05 -6.21
N ASN A 179 6.59 7.30 -6.68
CA ASN A 179 6.55 7.66 -8.10
C ASN A 179 7.87 7.29 -8.79
N TYR A 180 7.79 6.64 -9.95
CA TYR A 180 8.95 6.48 -10.84
C TYR A 180 9.33 7.85 -11.43
N THR A 181 10.62 8.18 -11.43
CA THR A 181 11.14 9.49 -11.86
C THR A 181 11.25 9.65 -13.38
N GLY A 182 10.86 8.62 -14.15
CA GLY A 182 10.86 8.62 -15.61
C GLY A 182 12.15 8.09 -16.24
N ASP A 183 13.22 7.94 -15.46
CA ASP A 183 14.49 7.36 -15.88
C ASP A 183 15.10 6.49 -14.77
N ILE A 184 15.70 5.36 -15.14
CA ILE A 184 16.22 4.37 -14.18
C ILE A 184 17.45 4.86 -13.42
N ASP A 185 18.29 5.71 -14.02
CA ASP A 185 19.51 6.22 -13.37
C ASP A 185 19.18 7.31 -12.35
N SER A 186 18.01 7.93 -12.48
CA SER A 186 17.50 8.95 -11.57
C SER A 186 16.65 8.42 -10.41
N PHE A 187 16.37 7.11 -10.38
CA PHE A 187 15.45 6.46 -9.43
C PHE A 187 16.18 5.74 -8.29
#